data_AF-A0A7Y8L3F5-F1
#
_entry.id   AF-A0A7Y8L3F5-F1
#
_cell.length_a   1.000
_cell.length_b   1.000
_cell.length_c   1.000
_cell.angle_alpha   90.00
_cell.angle_beta   90.00
_cell.angle_gamma   90.00
#
_symmetry.space_group_name_H-M   'P 1'
#
loop_
_entity.id
_entity.type
_entity.pdbx_description
1 polymer ?
#
loop_
_entity_poly.entity_id
_entity_poly.type
_entity_poly.pdbx_seq_one_letter_code
_entity_poly.pdbx_strand_id
1 'polypeptide(L)'
;MGKDIISLILLKEGEEGIIHSVSGGLGLIGRLASMGITSGMRVKVLRNIGGPLIVTTNGTRIAIGRGQANKIVIRRLTAGRGKAEPV
;
A
#
# COMPACT_ATOMS: atom_id res chain seq x y z
N MET A 1 3.33 -10.96 -18.75
CA MET A 1 2.52 -10.93 -17.52
C MET A 1 3.18 -9.99 -16.51
N GLY A 2 2.83 -8.70 -16.53
CA GLY A 2 3.39 -7.72 -15.58
C GLY A 2 2.81 -7.94 -14.19
N LYS A 3 3.48 -8.75 -13.37
CA LYS A 3 3.19 -8.90 -11.94
C LYS A 3 4.26 -8.14 -11.16
N ASP A 4 4.14 -6.81 -11.12
CA ASP A 4 4.90 -6.01 -10.16
C ASP A 4 4.26 -6.18 -8.78
N ILE A 5 4.66 -7.27 -8.11
CA ILE A 5 4.36 -7.52 -6.71
C ILE A 5 5.49 -6.90 -5.89
N ILE A 6 5.15 -5.85 -5.14
CA ILE A 6 6.09 -5.07 -4.34
C ILE A 6 5.55 -4.86 -2.93
N SER A 7 6.40 -4.45 -2.00
CA SER A 7 5.93 -4.04 -0.67
C SER A 7 5.26 -2.67 -0.75
N LEU A 8 4.24 -2.45 0.09
CA LEU A 8 3.50 -1.18 0.18
C LEU A 8 4.42 0.03 0.40
N ILE A 9 5.54 -0.16 1.13
CA ILE A 9 6.54 0.88 1.38
C ILE A 9 7.26 1.38 0.13
N LEU A 10 7.30 0.59 -0.94
CA LEU A 10 7.96 0.92 -2.21
C LEU A 10 7.07 1.75 -3.14
N LEU A 11 5.76 1.80 -2.88
CA LEU A 11 4.85 2.69 -3.62
C LEU A 11 5.18 4.14 -3.33
N LYS A 12 5.18 4.95 -4.39
CA LYS A 12 5.35 6.40 -4.28
C LYS A 12 4.01 7.08 -3.98
N GLU A 13 4.10 8.31 -3.53
CA GLU A 13 2.93 9.17 -3.36
C GLU A 13 2.12 9.26 -4.66
N GLY A 14 0.80 9.08 -4.56
CA GLY A 14 -0.12 9.06 -5.70
C GLY A 14 -0.27 7.68 -6.37
N GLU A 15 0.60 6.71 -6.08
CA GLU A 15 0.49 5.37 -6.65
C GLU A 15 -0.55 4.50 -5.94
N GLU A 16 -1.10 3.55 -6.70
CA GLU A 16 -2.16 2.65 -6.24
C GLU A 16 -1.80 1.19 -6.50
N GLY A 17 -2.37 0.30 -5.71
CA GLY A 17 -2.21 -1.14 -5.87
C GLY A 17 -3.33 -1.94 -5.21
N ILE A 18 -3.31 -3.24 -5.44
CA ILE A 18 -4.20 -4.20 -4.79
C ILE A 18 -3.38 -4.99 -3.78
N ILE A 19 -3.85 -5.09 -2.55
CA ILE A 19 -3.19 -5.91 -1.53
C ILE A 19 -3.22 -7.37 -1.99
N HIS A 20 -2.04 -7.97 -2.08
CA HIS A 20 -1.88 -9.37 -2.44
C HIS A 20 -1.91 -10.24 -1.18
N SER A 21 -1.06 -9.92 -0.20
CA SER A 21 -0.94 -10.63 1.08
C SER A 21 -0.40 -9.71 2.17
N VAL A 22 -0.67 -10.05 3.42
CA VAL A 22 -0.15 -9.34 4.60
C VAL A 22 0.57 -10.35 5.49
N SER A 23 1.83 -10.08 5.80
CA SER A 23 2.65 -10.93 6.67
C SER A 23 2.75 -10.34 8.09
N GLY A 24 2.84 -11.18 9.11
CA GLY A 24 3.00 -10.73 10.51
C GLY A 24 2.32 -11.65 11.52
N GLY A 25 2.25 -11.20 12.77
CA GLY A 25 1.52 -11.92 13.81
C GLY A 25 0.00 -11.78 13.65
N LEU A 26 -0.76 -12.76 14.14
CA LEU A 26 -2.23 -12.80 14.08
C LEU A 26 -2.89 -11.50 14.58
N GLY A 27 -2.44 -10.94 15.71
CA GLY A 27 -3.01 -9.70 16.24
C GLY A 27 -2.81 -8.48 15.32
N LEU A 28 -1.68 -8.41 14.63
CA LEU A 28 -1.41 -7.37 13.64
C LEU A 28 -2.26 -7.56 12.39
N ILE A 29 -2.29 -8.78 11.85
CA ILE A 29 -3.07 -9.11 10.66
C ILE A 29 -4.56 -8.82 10.92
N GLY A 30 -5.08 -9.23 12.08
CA GLY A 30 -6.44 -8.93 12.50
C GLY A 30 -6.71 -7.43 12.59
N ARG A 31 -5.82 -6.65 13.21
CA ARG A 31 -5.96 -5.19 13.29
C ARG A 31 -5.96 -4.53 11.91
N LEU A 32 -5.07 -4.95 11.02
CA LEU A 32 -4.99 -4.46 9.65
C LEU A 32 -6.26 -4.81 8.87
N ALA A 33 -6.73 -6.06 8.97
CA ALA A 33 -7.96 -6.52 8.34
C ALA A 33 -9.19 -5.73 8.83
N SER A 34 -9.31 -5.45 10.13
CA SER A 34 -10.39 -4.63 10.69
C SER A 34 -10.37 -3.18 10.20
N MET A 35 -9.21 -2.67 9.75
CA MET A 35 -9.09 -1.36 9.10
C MET A 35 -9.29 -1.43 7.58
N GLY A 36 -9.61 -2.58 7.01
CA GLY A 36 -9.78 -2.78 5.56
C GLY A 36 -8.48 -3.09 4.81
N ILE A 37 -7.35 -3.25 5.51
CA ILE A 37 -6.08 -3.70 4.92
C ILE A 37 -6.10 -5.23 4.84
N THR A 38 -6.80 -5.76 3.84
CA THR A 38 -6.94 -7.20 3.58
C THR A 38 -6.64 -7.53 2.12
N SER A 39 -6.36 -8.78 1.81
CA SER A 39 -6.09 -9.22 0.43
C SER A 39 -7.27 -8.93 -0.50
N GLY A 40 -6.95 -8.55 -1.74
CA GLY A 40 -7.93 -8.11 -2.73
C GLY A 40 -8.39 -6.65 -2.60
N MET A 41 -8.08 -5.97 -1.50
CA MET A 41 -8.47 -4.57 -1.32
C MET A 41 -7.57 -3.61 -2.10
N ARG A 42 -8.16 -2.54 -2.64
CA ARG A 42 -7.40 -1.46 -3.29
C ARG A 42 -6.85 -0.50 -2.24
N VAL A 43 -5.58 -0.15 -2.37
CA VAL A 43 -4.88 0.80 -1.53
C VAL A 43 -4.19 1.85 -2.39
N LYS A 44 -4.24 3.11 -1.96
CA LYS A 44 -3.54 4.24 -2.58
C LYS A 44 -2.62 4.89 -1.57
N VAL A 45 -1.40 5.20 -1.96
CA VAL A 45 -0.47 5.96 -1.12
C VAL A 45 -0.78 7.45 -1.27
N LEU A 46 -1.13 8.08 -0.16
CA LEU A 46 -1.35 9.52 -0.08
C LEU A 46 -0.09 10.27 0.34
N ARG A 47 0.81 9.65 1.12
CA ARG A 47 2.04 10.28 1.56
C ARG A 47 3.08 9.24 1.98
N ASN A 48 4.32 9.36 1.47
CA ASN A 48 5.46 8.49 1.79
C ASN A 48 6.72 9.28 2.14
N ILE A 49 6.61 10.29 3.02
CA ILE A 49 7.72 11.17 3.38
C ILE A 49 7.85 11.26 4.91
N GLY A 50 9.03 10.94 5.43
CA GLY A 50 9.47 11.35 6.77
C GLY A 50 8.63 10.87 7.96
N GLY A 51 7.97 9.70 7.88
CA GLY A 51 7.08 9.23 8.94
C GLY A 51 6.34 7.93 8.61
N PRO A 52 5.22 7.61 9.30
CA PRO A 52 4.33 6.53 8.91
C PRO A 52 3.74 6.82 7.52
N LEU A 53 3.58 5.76 6.73
CA LEU A 53 3.01 5.81 5.39
C LEU A 53 1.51 6.09 5.50
N ILE A 54 1.03 7.16 4.85
CA ILE A 54 -0.40 7.46 4.82
C ILE A 54 -0.98 6.82 3.57
N VAL A 55 -1.90 5.89 3.78
CA VAL A 55 -2.62 5.22 2.71
C VAL A 55 -4.11 5.46 2.83
N THR A 56 -4.83 5.35 1.71
CA THR A 56 -6.29 5.33 1.72
C THR A 56 -6.80 4.00 1.18
N THR A 57 -7.83 3.48 1.83
CA THR A 57 -8.44 2.18 1.54
C THR A 57 -9.96 2.37 1.67
N ASN A 58 -10.72 2.14 0.61
CA ASN A 58 -12.18 2.39 0.57
C ASN A 58 -12.61 3.78 1.09
N GLY A 59 -11.78 4.82 0.88
CA GLY A 59 -12.06 6.19 1.33
C GLY A 59 -11.61 6.50 2.76
N THR A 60 -11.16 5.50 3.53
CA THR A 60 -10.61 5.69 4.87
C THR A 60 -9.10 5.92 4.81
N ARG A 61 -8.61 6.99 5.46
CA ARG A 61 -7.18 7.29 5.57
C ARG A 61 -6.59 6.58 6.78
N ILE A 62 -5.55 5.79 6.55
CA ILE A 62 -4.92 4.95 7.57
C ILE A 62 -3.42 5.27 7.57
N ALA A 63 -2.88 5.56 8.74
CA ALA A 63 -1.44 5.69 8.95
C ALA A 63 -0.85 4.32 9.25
N ILE A 64 0.08 3.87 8.41
CA ILE A 64 0.76 2.58 8.53
C ILE A 64 2.23 2.85 8.84
N GLY A 65 2.68 2.39 10.02
CA GLY A 65 4.10 2.47 10.37
C GLY A 65 4.97 1.72 9.37
N ARG A 66 6.19 2.19 9.12
CA ARG A 66 7.10 1.60 8.10
C ARG A 66 7.33 0.10 8.27
N GLY A 67 7.43 -0.38 9.51
CA GLY A 67 7.54 -1.82 9.80
C GLY A 67 6.32 -2.65 9.40
N GLN A 68 5.12 -2.05 9.43
CA GLN A 68 3.90 -2.71 8.96
C GLN A 68 3.79 -2.63 7.43
N ALA A 69 4.11 -1.48 6.85
CA ALA A 69 4.09 -1.28 5.40
C ALA A 69 5.06 -2.22 4.65
N ASN A 70 6.19 -2.57 5.26
CA ASN A 70 7.15 -3.52 4.68
C ASN A 70 6.56 -4.94 4.56
N LYS A 71 5.64 -5.32 5.47
CA LYS A 71 5.03 -6.66 5.50
C LYS A 71 3.78 -6.78 4.63
N ILE A 72 3.28 -5.67 4.09
CA ILE A 72 2.11 -5.65 3.23
C ILE A 72 2.60 -5.76 1.79
N VAL A 73 2.28 -6.87 1.16
CA VAL A 73 2.61 -7.16 -0.22
C VAL A 73 1.45 -6.70 -1.09
N ILE A 74 1.74 -5.89 -2.09
CA ILE A 74 0.74 -5.32 -3.00
C ILE A 74 1.13 -5.61 -4.45
N ARG A 75 0.12 -5.80 -5.29
CA ARG A 75 0.26 -5.79 -6.73
C ARG A 75 0.04 -4.37 -7.22
N ARG A 76 1.07 -3.74 -7.77
CA ARG A 76 0.99 -2.38 -8.29
C ARG A 76 -0.06 -2.33 -9.42
N LEU A 77 -0.97 -1.37 -9.33
CA LEU A 77 -1.87 -1.04 -10.43
C LEU A 77 -1.13 -0.01 -11.28
N THR A 78 -0.31 -0.49 -12.22
CA THR A 78 0.32 0.37 -13.21
C THR A 78 -0.78 0.94 -14.11
N ALA A 79 -1.34 2.09 -13.73
CA ALA A 79 -2.03 2.94 -14.69
C ALA A 79 -0.94 3.49 -15.62
N GLY A 80 -0.94 3.05 -16.87
CA GLY A 80 -0.04 3.55 -17.92
C GLY A 80 -0.32 5.01 -18.30
N ARG A 81 -0.16 5.96 -17.37
CA ARG A 81 -0.08 7.39 -17.68
C ARG A 81 0.99 8.06 -16.83
N GLY A 82 1.96 8.65 -17.54
CA GLY A 82 2.80 9.72 -17.03
C GLY A 82 3.99 9.26 -16.21
N LYS A 83 5.09 8.96 -16.91
CA LYS A 83 6.34 9.61 -16.53
C LYS A 83 6.05 11.13 -16.48
N ALA A 84 5.75 11.66 -15.30
CA ALA A 84 6.07 13.05 -15.01
C ALA A 84 7.57 13.04 -14.69
N GLU A 85 8.38 13.18 -15.73
CA GLU A 85 9.75 13.65 -15.61
C GLU A 85 9.62 15.11 -15.12
N PRO A 86 10.05 15.44 -13.88
CA PRO A 86 10.25 16.83 -13.56
C PRO A 86 11.52 17.27 -14.32
N VAL A 87 11.34 18.40 -15.00
CA VAL A 87 12.28 19.28 -15.71
C VAL A 87 13.75 19.22 -15.29
#